data_AF-A0A257ATF7-F1
#
_entry.id   AF-A0A257ATF7-F1
#
_cell.length_a   1.000
_cell.length_b   1.000
_cell.length_c   1.000
_cell.angle_alpha   90.00
_cell.angle_beta   90.00
_cell.angle_gamma   90.00
#
_symmetry.space_group_name_H-M   'P 1'
#
loop_
_entity.id
_entity.type
_entity.pdbx_description
1 polymer ?
#
loop_
_entity_poly.entity_id
_entity_poly.type
_entity_poly.pdbx_seq_one_letter_code
_entity_poly.pdbx_strand_id
1 'polypeptide(L)' 'MPNILLLAAGIFLLVLGFLMLLASGAGGKGEVKGGGVVLIGPIPIVFGGSSAKVLLIFLAIFIVVVALLMTLSFSGGGLG' A
#
# COMPACT_ATOMS: atom_id res chain seq x y z
N MET A 1 6.04 -38.59 -9.16
CA MET A 1 4.84 -38.76 -8.30
C MET A 1 4.90 -37.67 -7.24
N PRO A 2 3.88 -36.81 -7.10
CA PRO A 2 3.91 -35.77 -6.08
C PRO A 2 4.03 -36.43 -4.70
N ASN A 3 4.94 -35.91 -3.87
CA ASN A 3 5.16 -36.45 -2.53
C ASN A 3 3.91 -36.16 -1.69
N ILE A 4 3.24 -37.20 -1.19
CA ILE A 4 1.98 -37.07 -0.44
C ILE A 4 2.11 -36.13 0.76
N LEU A 5 3.31 -36.09 1.36
CA LEU A 5 3.65 -35.20 2.47
C LEU A 5 3.62 -33.73 2.06
N LEU A 6 4.10 -33.42 0.85
CA LEU A 6 4.09 -32.06 0.30
C LEU A 6 2.67 -31.62 -0.07
N LEU A 7 1.86 -32.54 -0.60
CA LEU A 7 0.44 -32.29 -0.88
C LEU A 7 -0.34 -32.02 0.41
N ALA A 8 -0.13 -32.83 1.45
CA ALA A 8 -0.76 -32.65 2.76
C ALA A 8 -0.32 -31.32 3.43
N ALA A 9 0.96 -30.98 3.36
CA ALA A 9 1.47 -29.70 3.87
C ALA A 9 0.86 -28.50 3.14
N GLY A 10 0.71 -28.58 1.81
CA GLY A 10 0.05 -27.53 1.01
C GLY A 10 -1.42 -27.34 1.38
N ILE A 11 -2.18 -28.44 1.51
CA ILE A 11 -3.58 -28.39 1.93
C ILE A 11 -3.69 -27.81 3.35
N PHE A 12 -2.81 -28.22 4.27
CA PHE A 12 -2.80 -27.71 5.65
C PHE A 12 -2.56 -26.20 5.69
N LEU A 13 -1.59 -25.68 4.92
CA LEU A 13 -1.34 -24.24 4.82
C LEU A 13 -2.50 -23.48 4.19
N LEU A 14 -3.18 -24.05 3.18
CA LEU A 14 -4.38 -23.44 2.59
C LEU A 14 -5.52 -23.32 3.60
N VAL A 15 -5.78 -24.38 4.38
CA VAL A 15 -6.81 -24.34 5.43
C VAL A 15 -6.45 -23.33 6.51
N LEU A 16 -5.19 -23.29 6.94
CA LEU A 16 -4.73 -22.33 7.94
C LEU A 16 -4.87 -20.88 7.45
N GLY A 17 -4.48 -20.61 6.20
CA GLY A 17 -4.62 -19.30 5.58
C GLY A 17 -6.08 -18.87 5.42
N PHE A 18 -6.96 -19.79 5.03
CA PHE A 18 -8.39 -19.53 4.92
C PHE A 18 -9.03 -19.26 6.29
N LEU A 19 -8.63 -20.00 7.33
CA LEU A 19 -9.11 -19.80 8.69
C LEU A 19 -8.66 -18.45 9.25
N MET A 20 -7.41 -18.05 8.99
CA MET A 20 -6.91 -16.70 9.31
C MET A 20 -7.66 -15.60 8.58
N LEU A 21 -8.00 -15.80 7.29
CA LEU A 21 -8.78 -14.84 6.51
C LEU A 21 -10.19 -14.66 7.08
N LEU A 22 -10.85 -15.75 7.47
CA LEU A 22 -12.15 -15.70 8.13
C LEU A 22 -12.07 -15.02 9.50
N ALA A 23 -11.03 -15.31 10.29
CA ALA A 23 -10.79 -14.66 11.58
C ALA A 23 -10.51 -13.15 11.41
N SER A 24 -9.82 -12.76 10.33
CA SER A 24 -9.56 -11.36 9.99
C SER A 24 -10.82 -10.60 9.57
N GLY A 25 -11.79 -11.27 8.95
CA GLY A 25 -13.06 -10.67 8.49
C GLY A 25 -14.13 -10.52 9.58
N ALA A 26 -13.97 -11.20 10.72
CA ALA A 26 -14.88 -11.10 11.86
C ALA A 26 -14.72 -9.80 12.68
N GLY A 27 -13.67 -9.01 12.41
CA GLY A 27 -13.33 -7.78 13.09
C GLY A 27 -14.12 -6.56 12.62
N GLY A 28 -15.45 -6.60 12.71
CA GLY A 28 -16.31 -5.43 12.74
C GLY A 28 -16.36 -4.53 11.49
N LYS A 29 -17.49 -3.88 11.29
CA LYS A 29 -17.69 -2.78 10.33
C LYS A 29 -16.96 -1.52 10.84
N GLY A 30 -15.67 -1.65 11.14
CA GLY A 30 -14.82 -0.53 11.53
C GLY A 30 -14.53 0.26 10.26
N GLU A 31 -15.01 1.50 10.19
CA GLU A 31 -14.48 2.46 9.22
C GLU A 31 -12.95 2.33 9.25
N VAL A 32 -12.35 2.01 8.12
CA VAL A 32 -10.89 1.94 7.97
C VAL A 32 -10.35 3.33 8.31
N LYS A 33 -9.94 3.50 9.58
CA LYS A 33 -9.25 4.70 10.08
C LYS A 33 -7.84 4.82 9.50
N GLY A 34 -7.34 3.75 8.86
CA GLY A 34 -6.12 3.77 8.07
C GLY A 34 -6.35 4.35 6.68
N GLY A 35 -5.43 5.22 6.27
CA GLY A 35 -5.28 5.68 4.89
C GLY A 35 -3.81 5.60 4.47
N GLY A 36 -3.57 5.56 3.18
CA GLY A 36 -2.24 5.45 2.59
C GLY A 36 -2.16 6.16 1.24
N VAL A 37 -0.92 6.39 0.80
CA VAL A 37 -0.61 7.03 -0.48
C VAL A 37 0.23 6.06 -1.30
N VAL A 38 -0.23 5.73 -2.50
CA VAL A 38 0.52 4.96 -3.49
C VAL A 38 1.09 5.94 -4.51
N LEU A 39 2.42 6.04 -4.62
CA LEU A 39 3.07 6.81 -5.68
C LEU A 39 3.27 5.93 -6.92
N ILE A 40 2.53 6.20 -7.99
CA ILE A 40 2.76 5.59 -9.31
C ILE A 40 3.39 6.67 -10.19
N GLY A 41 4.72 6.70 -10.22
CA GLY A 41 5.44 7.84 -10.81
C GLY A 41 5.13 9.15 -10.06
N PRO A 42 5.11 10.31 -10.72
CA PRO A 42 4.81 11.59 -10.07
C PRO A 42 3.32 11.74 -9.68
N ILE A 43 2.48 10.73 -9.93
CA ILE A 43 1.04 10.76 -9.67
C ILE A 43 0.76 10.02 -8.36
N PRO A 44 0.41 10.74 -7.28
CA PRO A 44 0.03 10.10 -6.02
C PRO A 44 -1.44 9.68 -6.05
N ILE A 45 -1.72 8.47 -5.56
CA ILE A 45 -3.08 7.94 -5.38
C ILE A 45 -3.35 7.76 -3.89
N VAL A 46 -4.31 8.51 -3.36
CA VAL A 46 -4.60 8.58 -1.92
C VAL A 46 -5.88 7.80 -1.59
N PHE A 47 -5.81 6.92 -0.60
CA PHE A 47 -6.93 6.11 -0.13
C PHE A 47 -7.04 6.20 1.40
N GLY A 48 -8.24 6.14 1.97
CA GLY A 48 -8.45 6.19 3.44
C GLY A 48 -9.81 6.73 3.88
N GLY A 49 -10.03 6.83 5.20
CA GLY A 49 -11.24 7.40 5.84
C GLY A 49 -11.35 8.94 5.79
N SER A 50 -12.56 9.48 5.99
CA SER A 50 -12.92 10.89 5.71
C SER A 50 -11.99 11.94 6.32
N SER A 51 -11.62 11.80 7.60
CA SER A 51 -10.84 12.82 8.32
C SER A 51 -9.34 12.79 7.99
N ALA A 52 -8.77 11.62 7.69
CA ALA A 52 -7.34 11.47 7.37
C ALA A 52 -7.04 11.73 5.88
N LYS A 53 -8.05 11.62 5.00
CA LYS A 53 -7.90 11.82 3.55
C LYS A 53 -7.37 13.21 3.19
N VAL A 54 -7.88 14.27 3.82
CA VAL A 54 -7.44 15.65 3.53
C VAL A 54 -5.96 15.85 3.88
N LEU A 55 -5.53 15.35 5.04
CA LEU A 55 -4.14 15.44 5.47
C LEU A 55 -3.20 14.61 4.59
N LEU A 56 -3.62 13.39 4.20
CA LEU A 56 -2.84 12.51 3.32
C LEU A 56 -2.72 13.09 1.90
N ILE A 57 -3.79 13.70 1.37
CA ILE A 57 -3.76 14.40 0.08
C ILE A 57 -2.80 15.59 0.15
N PHE A 58 -2.87 16.41 1.19
CA PHE A 58 -1.97 17.53 1.37
C PHE A 58 -0.51 17.09 1.45
N LEU A 59 -0.22 16.04 2.23
CA LEU A 59 1.13 15.49 2.36
C LEU A 59 1.64 14.89 1.04
N ALA A 60 0.79 14.19 0.29
CA ALA A 60 1.15 13.63 -1.01
C ALA A 60 1.51 14.71 -2.03
N ILE A 61 0.70 15.77 -2.12
CA ILE A 61 0.97 16.92 -2.99
C ILE A 61 2.28 17.60 -2.59
N PHE A 62 2.49 17.82 -1.28
CA PHE A 62 3.72 18.42 -0.77
C PHE A 62 4.97 17.62 -1.19
N ILE A 63 4.95 16.30 -1.02
CA ILE A 63 6.06 15.42 -1.43
C ILE A 63 6.31 15.48 -2.93
N VAL A 64 5.27 15.47 -3.76
CA VAL A 64 5.41 15.54 -5.23
C VAL A 64 6.01 16.87 -5.66
N VAL A 65 5.58 17.98 -5.07
CA VAL A 65 6.15 19.31 -5.36
C VAL A 65 7.62 19.35 -4.98
N VAL A 66 8.00 18.87 -3.79
CA VAL A 66 9.40 18.81 -3.37
C VAL A 66 10.23 17.93 -4.30
N ALA A 67 9.72 16.75 -4.68
CA ALA A 67 10.40 15.83 -5.58
C ALA A 67 10.59 16.44 -6.99
N LEU A 68 9.57 17.14 -7.52
CA LEU A 68 9.65 17.84 -8.80
C LEU A 68 10.66 18.99 -8.75
N LEU A 69 10.64 19.79 -7.68
CA LEU A 69 11.61 20.87 -7.49
C LEU A 69 13.04 20.32 -7.40
N MET A 70 13.26 19.26 -6.63
CA MET A 70 14.57 18.59 -6.57
C MET A 70 14.99 18.04 -7.94
N THR A 71 14.09 17.39 -8.67
CA THR A 71 14.38 16.86 -10.01
C THR A 71 14.73 17.98 -10.99
N LEU A 72 14.03 19.12 -10.92
CA LEU A 72 14.28 20.27 -11.77
C LEU A 72 15.59 20.99 -11.40
N SER A 73 15.87 21.17 -10.11
CA SER A 73 17.13 21.72 -9.61
C SER A 73 18.32 20.82 -9.94
N PHE A 74 18.15 19.50 -9.87
CA PHE A 74 19.18 18.53 -10.21
C PHE A 74 19.41 18.45 -11.73
N SER A 75 18.34 18.49 -12.53
CA SER A 75 18.42 18.54 -14.00
C SER A 75 18.95 19.87 -14.52
N GLY A 76 18.80 20.97 -13.77
CA GLY A 76 19.35 22.29 -14.11
C GLY A 76 20.85 22.44 -13.84
N GLY A 77 21.51 21.44 -13.25
CA GLY A 77 22.95 21.45 -12.95
C GLY A 77 23.85 20.77 -13.98
N GLY A 78 23.32 20.33 -15.12
CA GLY A 78 24.03 19.51 -16.12
C GLY A 78 24.43 20.19 -17.43
N LEU A 79 24.58 21.52 -17.45
CA LEU A 79 25.12 22.28 -18.59
C LEU A 79 26.44 22.98 -18.20
N GLY A 80 27.40 22.19 -17.73
CA GLY A 80 28.79 22.59 -17.52
C GLY A 80 29.71 21.65 -18.29
#